data_AF-A0A9D9JYS8-F1
#
_entry.id   AF-A0A9D9JYS8-F1
#
_cell.length_a   1.000
_cell.length_b   1.000
_cell.length_c   1.000
_cell.angle_alpha   90.00
_cell.angle_beta   90.00
_cell.angle_gamma   90.00
#
_symmetry.space_group_name_H-M   'P 1'
#
loop_
_entity.id
_entity.type
_entity.pdbx_description
1 polymer ?
#
loop_
_entity_poly.entity_id
_entity_poly.type
_entity_poly.pdbx_seq_one_letter_code
_entity_poly.pdbx_strand_id
1 'polypeptide(L)'
;MQLEGSLEQFPLRELIEMAVYSSVSGVLEVQVGPDAGRIFFRDGLPQHAELSGLHGVDAIGRMFAERNAPFRFVADSTPVTPTLWMDPWEIIELAEHQARTWSMVRDYVPVPQMIPILRVPGPTAASLASEETRPLLAAIDGKRTILDIAHDLSIAPIDVCVGIASLVQQHIITLAAPQRSSTDAAEAPIRE
;
A
#
# COMPACT_ATOMS: atom_id res chain seq x y z
N MET A 1 -17.97 -23.18 -12.28
CA MET A 1 -18.46 -22.55 -11.03
C MET A 1 -17.96 -21.11 -11.04
N GLN A 2 -18.84 -20.15 -10.78
CA GLN A 2 -18.47 -18.73 -10.66
C GLN A 2 -18.86 -18.30 -9.24
N LEU A 3 -17.90 -17.83 -8.46
CA LEU A 3 -18.13 -17.29 -7.11
C LEU A 3 -17.87 -15.80 -7.17
N GLU A 4 -18.77 -14.99 -6.62
CA GLU A 4 -18.61 -13.54 -6.59
C GLU A 4 -19.12 -12.99 -5.26
N GLY A 5 -18.53 -11.89 -4.80
CA GLY A 5 -18.84 -11.30 -3.51
C GLY A 5 -17.98 -10.08 -3.22
N SER A 6 -17.90 -9.70 -1.94
CA SER A 6 -17.02 -8.63 -1.45
C SER A 6 -16.06 -9.15 -0.39
N LEU A 7 -14.83 -8.61 -0.38
CA LEU A 7 -13.83 -8.88 0.65
C LEU A 7 -14.26 -8.48 2.07
N GLU A 8 -15.29 -7.63 2.19
CA GLU A 8 -15.90 -7.29 3.49
C GLU A 8 -16.62 -8.50 4.12
N GLN A 9 -17.20 -9.38 3.29
CA GLN A 9 -17.94 -10.57 3.74
C GLN A 9 -17.05 -11.81 3.73
N PHE A 10 -16.15 -11.91 2.76
CA PHE A 10 -15.23 -13.04 2.58
C PHE A 10 -13.81 -12.52 2.46
N PRO A 11 -13.04 -12.45 3.55
CA PRO A 11 -11.66 -11.98 3.54
C PRO A 11 -10.80 -12.71 2.50
N LEU A 12 -9.87 -11.98 1.87
CA LEU A 12 -9.01 -12.53 0.81
C LEU A 12 -8.23 -13.78 1.28
N ARG A 13 -7.79 -13.79 2.54
CA ARG A 13 -7.18 -14.95 3.20
C ARG A 13 -8.05 -16.20 3.08
N GLU A 14 -9.32 -16.09 3.48
CA GLU A 14 -10.25 -17.22 3.49
C GLU A 14 -10.52 -17.74 2.07
N LEU A 15 -10.55 -16.84 1.07
CA LEU A 15 -10.70 -17.22 -0.33
C LEU A 15 -9.49 -18.02 -0.84
N ILE A 16 -8.27 -17.60 -0.49
CA ILE A 16 -7.04 -18.32 -0.84
C ILE A 16 -7.01 -19.67 -0.11
N GLU A 17 -7.29 -19.69 1.19
CA GLU A 17 -7.35 -20.91 2.00
C GLU A 17 -8.38 -21.91 1.45
N MET A 18 -9.58 -21.43 1.12
CA MET A 18 -10.61 -22.26 0.50
C MET A 18 -10.16 -22.81 -0.84
N ALA A 19 -9.46 -22.02 -1.67
CA ALA A 19 -8.94 -22.48 -2.94
C ALA A 19 -7.92 -23.62 -2.76
N VAL A 20 -7.04 -23.49 -1.75
CA VAL A 20 -6.06 -24.52 -1.37
C VAL A 20 -6.76 -25.79 -0.89
N TYR A 21 -7.69 -25.70 0.07
CA TYR A 21 -8.37 -26.86 0.66
C TYR A 21 -9.28 -27.60 -0.32
N SER A 22 -9.88 -26.90 -1.28
CA SER A 22 -10.75 -27.49 -2.30
C SER A 22 -10.00 -27.94 -3.55
N SER A 23 -8.68 -27.70 -3.62
CA SER A 23 -7.81 -28.01 -4.77
C SER A 23 -8.35 -27.46 -6.10
N VAL A 24 -9.03 -26.33 -6.07
CA VAL A 24 -9.63 -25.73 -7.27
C VAL A 24 -8.57 -25.08 -8.16
N SER A 25 -8.83 -25.11 -9.46
CA SER A 25 -8.03 -24.40 -10.47
C SER A 25 -8.87 -23.29 -11.09
N GLY A 26 -8.29 -22.11 -11.24
CA GLY A 26 -9.01 -20.92 -11.70
C GLY A 26 -8.26 -19.63 -11.46
N VAL A 27 -8.96 -18.52 -11.62
CA VAL A 27 -8.47 -17.17 -11.31
C VAL A 27 -9.38 -16.53 -10.27
N LEU A 28 -8.80 -16.03 -9.20
CA LEU A 28 -9.46 -15.08 -8.31
C LEU A 28 -9.13 -13.67 -8.78
N GLU A 29 -10.14 -12.92 -9.17
CA GLU A 29 -10.03 -11.51 -9.51
C GLU A 29 -10.52 -10.65 -8.36
N VAL A 30 -9.77 -9.60 -8.02
CA VAL A 30 -10.07 -8.66 -6.94
C VAL A 30 -9.98 -7.24 -7.49
N GLN A 31 -11.02 -6.44 -7.32
CA GLN A 31 -11.00 -5.05 -7.78
C GLN A 31 -10.22 -4.15 -6.80
N VAL A 32 -9.13 -3.53 -7.27
CA VAL A 32 -8.28 -2.64 -6.48
C VAL A 32 -8.32 -1.24 -7.09
N GLY A 33 -9.26 -0.41 -6.63
CA GLY A 33 -9.49 0.91 -7.22
C GLY A 33 -9.92 0.79 -8.69
N PRO A 34 -9.23 1.44 -9.66
CA PRO A 34 -9.53 1.32 -11.08
C PRO A 34 -9.04 0.01 -11.72
N ASP A 35 -8.11 -0.69 -11.08
CA ASP A 35 -7.43 -1.86 -11.63
C ASP A 35 -8.00 -3.17 -11.06
N ALA A 36 -7.83 -4.27 -11.78
CA ALA A 36 -8.21 -5.61 -11.31
C ALA A 36 -6.97 -6.46 -11.07
N GLY A 37 -6.81 -6.90 -9.83
CA GLY A 37 -5.78 -7.86 -9.43
C GLY A 37 -6.24 -9.29 -9.75
N ARG A 38 -5.31 -10.15 -10.16
CA ARG A 38 -5.59 -11.55 -10.48
C ARG A 38 -4.64 -12.48 -9.75
N ILE A 39 -5.18 -13.54 -9.15
CA ILE A 39 -4.42 -14.63 -8.52
C ILE A 39 -4.82 -15.93 -9.22
N PHE A 40 -3.84 -16.60 -9.81
CA PHE A 40 -4.04 -17.83 -10.57
C PHE A 40 -3.73 -19.03 -9.71
N PHE A 41 -4.70 -19.95 -9.63
CA PHE A 41 -4.62 -21.17 -8.87
C PHE A 41 -4.58 -22.38 -9.81
N ARG A 42 -3.79 -23.37 -9.43
CA ARG A 42 -3.75 -24.68 -10.07
C ARG A 42 -3.62 -25.77 -9.03
N ASP A 43 -4.56 -26.72 -9.04
CA ASP A 43 -4.63 -27.81 -8.06
C ASP A 43 -4.62 -27.28 -6.60
N GLY A 44 -5.26 -26.13 -6.38
CA GLY A 44 -5.28 -25.41 -5.09
C GLY A 44 -4.04 -24.56 -4.79
N LEU A 45 -2.99 -24.61 -5.61
CA LEU A 45 -1.76 -23.87 -5.38
C LEU A 45 -1.74 -22.53 -6.13
N PRO A 46 -1.44 -21.40 -5.47
CA PRO A 46 -1.22 -20.13 -6.16
C PRO A 46 0.04 -20.22 -7.01
N GLN A 47 -0.08 -20.08 -8.34
CA GLN A 47 1.06 -20.16 -9.27
C GLN A 47 1.54 -18.78 -9.71
N HIS A 48 0.61 -17.84 -9.85
CA HIS A 48 0.91 -16.49 -10.33
C HIS A 48 -0.04 -15.50 -9.71
N ALA A 49 0.42 -14.27 -9.57
CA ALA A 49 -0.45 -13.14 -9.26
C ALA A 49 0.04 -11.90 -10.01
N GLU A 50 -0.89 -11.04 -10.41
CA GLU A 50 -0.60 -9.79 -11.10
C GLU A 50 -1.56 -8.68 -10.68
N LEU A 51 -1.06 -7.44 -10.63
CA LEU A 51 -1.86 -6.23 -10.42
C LEU A 51 -1.08 -5.01 -10.90
N SER A 52 -1.58 -4.29 -11.91
CA SER A 52 -1.02 -3.01 -12.38
C SER A 52 0.51 -3.02 -12.60
N GLY A 53 1.05 -4.13 -13.10
CA GLY A 53 2.49 -4.33 -13.33
C GLY A 53 3.29 -4.90 -12.15
N LEU A 54 2.66 -5.08 -10.98
CA LEU A 54 3.19 -5.89 -9.89
C LEU A 54 2.93 -7.37 -10.17
N HIS A 55 3.83 -8.24 -9.69
CA HIS A 55 3.73 -9.69 -9.85
C HIS A 55 4.02 -10.43 -8.54
N GLY A 56 3.47 -11.64 -8.41
CA GLY A 56 3.75 -12.51 -7.25
C GLY A 56 3.24 -11.92 -5.94
N VAL A 57 4.06 -12.01 -4.89
CA VAL A 57 3.66 -11.63 -3.52
C VAL A 57 3.28 -10.15 -3.44
N ASP A 58 3.99 -9.25 -4.15
CA ASP A 58 3.69 -7.82 -4.14
C ASP A 58 2.29 -7.50 -4.67
N ALA A 59 1.86 -8.22 -5.72
CA ALA A 59 0.51 -8.08 -6.26
C ALA A 59 -0.54 -8.52 -5.23
N ILE A 60 -0.32 -9.67 -4.58
CA ILE A 60 -1.22 -10.21 -3.55
C ILE A 60 -1.27 -9.27 -2.34
N GLY A 61 -0.14 -8.75 -1.90
CA GLY A 61 -0.06 -7.80 -0.78
C GLY A 61 -0.84 -6.51 -1.04
N ARG A 62 -0.80 -5.98 -2.27
CA ARG A 62 -1.60 -4.82 -2.64
C ARG A 62 -3.11 -5.12 -2.67
N MET A 63 -3.51 -6.34 -3.05
CA MET A 63 -4.91 -6.78 -2.96
C MET A 63 -5.37 -6.93 -1.50
N PHE A 64 -4.54 -7.50 -0.62
CA PHE A 64 -4.83 -7.59 0.82
C PHE A 64 -5.01 -6.23 1.51
N ALA A 65 -4.43 -5.16 0.96
CA ALA A 65 -4.61 -3.82 1.49
C ALA A 65 -6.04 -3.26 1.26
N GLU A 66 -6.83 -3.86 0.35
CA GLU A 66 -8.22 -3.46 0.11
C GLU A 66 -9.17 -4.23 1.03
N ARG A 67 -9.99 -3.50 1.81
CA ARG A 67 -10.93 -4.10 2.78
C ARG A 67 -12.33 -4.29 2.23
N ASN A 68 -12.73 -3.51 1.24
CA ASN A 68 -14.05 -3.57 0.63
C ASN A 68 -13.93 -3.54 -0.89
N ALA A 69 -13.40 -4.63 -1.43
CA ALA A 69 -13.25 -4.83 -2.85
C ALA A 69 -14.20 -5.94 -3.32
N PRO A 70 -14.95 -5.74 -4.42
CA PRO A 70 -15.63 -6.85 -5.06
C PRO A 70 -14.59 -7.85 -5.60
N PHE A 71 -14.90 -9.13 -5.48
CA PHE A 71 -14.09 -10.22 -6.01
C PHE A 71 -14.92 -11.15 -6.89
N ARG A 72 -14.24 -11.87 -7.77
CA ARG A 72 -14.83 -12.88 -8.64
C ARG A 72 -13.87 -14.02 -8.88
N PHE A 73 -14.31 -15.25 -8.64
CA PHE A 73 -13.57 -16.47 -8.99
C PHE A 73 -14.10 -17.05 -10.29
N VAL A 74 -13.19 -17.31 -11.22
CA VAL A 74 -13.47 -17.90 -12.52
C VAL A 74 -12.73 -19.23 -12.61
N ALA A 75 -13.48 -20.33 -12.62
CA ALA A 75 -12.93 -21.66 -12.91
C ALA A 75 -12.43 -21.74 -14.37
N ASP A 76 -11.47 -22.63 -14.63
CA ASP A 76 -10.86 -22.86 -15.95
C ASP A 76 -10.03 -21.68 -16.47
N SER A 77 -8.91 -21.43 -15.79
CA SER A 77 -7.95 -20.40 -16.16
C SER A 77 -6.94 -20.88 -17.22
N THR A 78 -6.47 -19.96 -18.05
CA THR A 78 -5.37 -20.22 -18.96
C THR A 78 -4.07 -20.47 -18.20
N PRO A 79 -3.22 -21.40 -18.67
CA PRO A 79 -1.90 -21.60 -18.06
C PRO A 79 -1.08 -20.32 -18.13
N VAL A 80 -0.55 -19.92 -16.98
CA VAL A 80 0.28 -18.72 -16.80
C VAL A 80 1.68 -19.12 -16.38
N THR A 81 2.67 -18.27 -16.71
CA THR A 81 4.04 -18.46 -16.25
C THR A 81 4.08 -18.30 -14.73
N PRO A 82 4.50 -19.32 -13.96
CA PRO A 82 4.48 -19.25 -12.52
C PRO A 82 5.51 -18.24 -12.01
N THR A 83 5.05 -17.33 -11.15
CA THR A 83 5.92 -16.38 -10.42
C THR A 83 6.00 -16.70 -8.94
N LEU A 84 5.21 -17.66 -8.47
CA LEU A 84 5.14 -18.09 -7.08
C LEU A 84 5.62 -19.55 -6.99
N TRP A 85 6.61 -19.79 -6.13
CA TRP A 85 7.30 -21.08 -5.99
C TRP A 85 7.36 -21.55 -4.53
N MET A 86 6.76 -20.79 -3.61
CA MET A 86 6.80 -21.02 -2.16
C MET A 86 5.47 -21.62 -1.67
N ASP A 87 5.41 -22.04 -0.40
CA ASP A 87 4.20 -22.62 0.18
C ASP A 87 3.04 -21.60 0.21
N PRO A 88 1.78 -21.99 -0.07
CA PRO A 88 0.65 -21.08 -0.04
C PRO A 88 0.52 -20.31 1.28
N TRP A 89 0.88 -20.91 2.41
CA TRP A 89 0.84 -20.23 3.71
C TRP A 89 1.91 -19.17 3.87
N GLU A 90 3.13 -19.43 3.38
CA GLU A 90 4.19 -18.42 3.35
C GLU A 90 3.80 -17.23 2.45
N ILE A 91 3.16 -17.48 1.30
CA ILE A 91 2.65 -16.41 0.42
C ILE A 91 1.65 -15.52 1.17
N ILE A 92 0.69 -16.14 1.86
CA ILE A 92 -0.33 -15.40 2.61
C ILE A 92 0.31 -14.58 3.74
N GLU A 93 1.22 -15.17 4.51
CA GLU A 93 1.89 -14.47 5.61
C GLU A 93 2.70 -13.26 5.13
N LEU A 94 3.49 -13.42 4.05
CA LEU A 94 4.27 -12.34 3.47
C LEU A 94 3.37 -11.25 2.88
N ALA A 95 2.35 -11.63 2.11
CA ALA A 95 1.43 -10.69 1.49
C ALA A 95 0.64 -9.88 2.53
N GLU A 96 0.17 -10.53 3.59
CA GLU A 96 -0.49 -9.85 4.69
C GLU A 96 0.46 -8.95 5.48
N HIS A 97 1.70 -9.39 5.72
CA HIS A 97 2.69 -8.54 6.36
C HIS A 97 2.89 -7.26 5.55
N GLN A 98 3.04 -7.40 4.23
CA GLN A 98 3.16 -6.25 3.34
C GLN A 98 1.90 -5.37 3.38
N ALA A 99 0.70 -5.96 3.29
CA ALA A 99 -0.56 -5.22 3.39
C ALA A 99 -0.73 -4.46 4.70
N ARG A 100 -0.33 -5.06 5.84
CA ARG A 100 -0.32 -4.40 7.15
C ARG A 100 0.64 -3.22 7.15
N THR A 101 1.85 -3.39 6.62
CA THR A 101 2.82 -2.31 6.48
C THR A 101 2.23 -1.17 5.64
N TRP A 102 1.61 -1.47 4.50
CA TRP A 102 0.93 -0.48 3.66
C TRP A 102 -0.28 0.19 4.35
N SER A 103 -1.08 -0.56 5.11
CA SER A 103 -2.22 -0.01 5.86
C SER A 103 -1.75 0.95 6.95
N MET A 104 -0.74 0.57 7.74
CA MET A 104 -0.15 1.44 8.75
C MET A 104 0.37 2.72 8.10
N VAL A 105 1.08 2.59 6.98
CA VAL A 105 1.56 3.75 6.24
C VAL A 105 0.44 4.66 5.77
N ARG A 106 -0.65 4.11 5.23
CA ARG A 106 -1.79 4.91 4.73
C ARG A 106 -2.56 5.60 5.86
N ASP A 107 -2.63 5.00 7.04
CA ASP A 107 -3.26 5.62 8.22
C ASP A 107 -2.51 6.89 8.67
N TYR A 108 -1.18 6.90 8.55
CA TYR A 108 -0.36 8.07 8.89
C TYR A 108 -0.13 9.01 7.71
N VAL A 109 0.00 8.48 6.48
CA VAL A 109 0.26 9.23 5.24
C VAL A 109 -0.92 9.01 4.26
N PRO A 110 -2.05 9.71 4.48
CA PRO A 110 -3.21 9.58 3.60
C PRO A 110 -2.94 10.16 2.20
N VAL A 111 -2.06 11.16 2.09
CA VAL A 111 -1.59 11.69 0.80
C VAL A 111 -0.08 11.89 0.81
N PRO A 112 0.66 11.42 -0.22
CA PRO A 112 2.10 11.61 -0.32
C PRO A 112 2.50 13.08 -0.61
N GLN A 113 1.52 13.98 -0.73
CA GLN A 113 1.70 15.43 -0.85
C GLN A 113 1.80 16.14 0.50
N MET A 114 1.69 15.41 1.62
CA MET A 114 1.87 15.99 2.95
C MET A 114 3.30 16.47 3.15
N ILE A 115 3.46 17.53 3.95
CA ILE A 115 4.75 18.09 4.32
C ILE A 115 5.08 17.61 5.73
N PRO A 116 6.12 16.76 5.91
CA PRO A 116 6.59 16.38 7.23
C PRO A 116 7.26 17.58 7.91
N ILE A 117 6.89 17.84 9.16
CA ILE A 117 7.44 18.90 10.00
C ILE A 117 8.00 18.28 11.28
N LEU A 118 9.26 18.60 11.60
CA LEU A 118 9.90 18.20 12.86
C LEU A 118 9.20 18.86 14.05
N ARG A 119 8.71 18.05 14.99
CA ARG A 119 8.09 18.52 16.23
C ARG A 119 9.12 18.77 17.33
N VAL A 120 10.23 18.04 17.29
CA VAL A 120 11.32 18.10 18.25
C VAL A 120 12.61 18.61 17.58
N PRO A 121 13.57 19.18 18.33
CA PRO A 121 14.84 19.64 17.78
C PRO A 121 15.56 18.49 17.07
N GLY A 122 16.20 18.78 15.92
CA GLY A 122 16.95 17.80 15.12
C GLY A 122 17.86 16.83 15.91
N PRO A 123 18.66 17.27 16.89
CA PRO A 123 19.48 16.34 17.69
C PRO A 123 18.67 15.39 18.57
N THR A 124 17.51 15.83 19.08
CA THR A 124 16.59 14.97 19.84
C THR A 124 15.85 13.99 18.92
N ALA A 125 15.45 14.44 17.73
CA ALA A 125 14.85 13.58 16.71
C ALA A 125 15.81 12.46 16.27
N ALA A 126 17.06 12.79 15.98
CA ALA A 126 18.08 11.85 15.53
C ALA A 126 18.46 10.79 16.58
N SER A 127 18.26 11.10 17.87
CA SER A 127 18.48 10.17 18.97
C SER A 127 17.30 9.23 19.21
N LEU A 128 16.09 9.60 18.79
CA LEU A 128 14.87 8.80 18.94
C LEU A 128 14.60 7.92 17.71
N ALA A 129 15.09 8.34 16.55
CA ALA A 129 14.93 7.61 15.30
C ALA A 129 15.98 6.51 15.10
N SER A 130 15.58 5.50 14.33
CA SER A 130 16.44 4.41 13.88
C SER A 130 17.51 4.88 12.89
N GLU A 131 18.60 4.13 12.74
CA GLU A 131 19.66 4.39 11.74
C GLU A 131 19.07 4.55 10.33
N GLU A 132 18.06 3.73 9.98
CA GLU A 132 17.41 3.73 8.67
C GLU A 132 16.53 4.96 8.42
N THR A 133 15.93 5.55 9.47
CA THR A 133 15.08 6.75 9.35
C THR A 133 15.82 8.06 9.60
N ARG A 134 17.10 7.99 10.02
CA ARG A 134 17.98 9.16 10.18
C ARG A 134 18.22 9.96 8.88
N PRO A 135 18.49 9.35 7.71
CA PRO A 135 18.62 10.12 6.46
C PRO A 135 17.32 10.81 6.06
N LEU A 136 16.18 10.15 6.32
CA LEU A 136 14.85 10.75 6.16
C LEU A 136 14.68 11.98 7.06
N LEU A 137 15.01 11.88 8.35
CA LEU A 137 14.96 13.01 9.27
C LEU A 137 15.82 14.20 8.84
N ALA A 138 17.01 13.94 8.30
CA ALA A 138 17.90 14.99 7.82
C ALA A 138 17.33 15.71 6.57
N ALA A 139 16.50 15.01 5.78
CA ALA A 139 15.82 15.59 4.63
C ALA A 139 14.54 16.37 4.99
N ILE A 140 13.97 16.15 6.18
CA ILE A 140 12.77 16.86 6.64
C ILE A 140 13.11 18.29 7.03
N ASP A 141 12.73 19.24 6.18
CA ASP A 141 12.95 20.68 6.35
C ASP A 141 11.67 21.45 6.69
N GLY A 142 10.52 20.78 6.74
CA GLY A 142 9.21 21.40 6.96
C GLY A 142 8.63 22.13 5.75
N LYS A 143 9.22 21.95 4.55
CA LYS A 143 8.79 22.61 3.30
C LYS A 143 8.57 21.63 2.15
N ARG A 144 9.38 20.57 2.05
CA ARG A 144 9.29 19.55 0.98
C ARG A 144 8.19 18.54 1.23
N THR A 145 7.55 18.05 0.17
CA THR A 145 6.57 16.96 0.27
C THR A 145 7.27 15.61 0.42
N ILE A 146 6.53 14.57 0.82
CA ILE A 146 7.07 13.20 0.88
C ILE A 146 7.58 12.75 -0.50
N LEU A 147 6.92 13.15 -1.59
CA LEU A 147 7.38 12.86 -2.96
C LEU A 147 8.69 13.59 -3.31
N ASP A 148 8.83 14.86 -2.94
CA ASP A 148 10.08 15.60 -3.15
C ASP A 148 11.24 14.94 -2.39
N ILE A 149 10.99 14.54 -1.14
CA ILE A 149 11.98 13.84 -0.31
C ILE A 149 12.38 12.50 -0.93
N ALA A 150 11.43 11.74 -1.46
CA ALA A 150 11.70 10.49 -2.16
C ALA A 150 12.57 10.69 -3.41
N HIS A 151 12.27 11.73 -4.18
CA HIS A 151 13.05 12.08 -5.37
C HIS A 151 14.47 12.55 -5.01
N ASP A 152 14.62 13.42 -4.00
CA ASP A 152 15.92 13.92 -3.54
C ASP A 152 16.82 12.82 -2.98
N LEU A 153 16.25 11.88 -2.20
CA LEU A 153 17.00 10.76 -1.64
C LEU A 153 17.20 9.62 -2.63
N SER A 154 16.54 9.67 -3.80
CA SER A 154 16.50 8.58 -4.78
C SER A 154 16.04 7.25 -4.17
N ILE A 155 15.11 7.32 -3.20
CA ILE A 155 14.51 6.18 -2.50
C ILE A 155 13.10 5.94 -3.06
N ALA A 156 12.63 4.70 -3.06
CA ALA A 156 11.27 4.42 -3.50
C ALA A 156 10.25 5.18 -2.63
N PRO A 157 9.19 5.78 -3.21
CA PRO A 157 8.20 6.55 -2.46
C PRO A 157 7.58 5.78 -1.30
N ILE A 158 7.46 4.46 -1.42
CA ILE A 158 6.95 3.61 -0.34
C ILE A 158 7.89 3.57 0.87
N ASP A 159 9.19 3.37 0.66
CA ASP A 159 10.15 3.27 1.75
C ASP A 159 10.21 4.58 2.54
N VAL A 160 10.07 5.71 1.83
CA VAL A 160 9.93 7.03 2.46
C VAL A 160 8.64 7.12 3.27
N CYS A 161 7.50 6.72 2.72
CA CYS A 161 6.23 6.71 3.46
C CYS A 161 6.28 5.80 4.70
N VAL A 162 6.95 4.64 4.64
CA VAL A 162 7.20 3.74 5.78
C VAL A 162 8.02 4.45 6.85
N GLY A 163 9.13 5.09 6.45
CA GLY A 163 9.97 5.84 7.37
C GLY A 163 9.22 7.01 8.04
N ILE A 164 8.46 7.77 7.26
CA ILE A 164 7.63 8.88 7.75
C ILE A 164 6.56 8.38 8.72
N ALA A 165 5.85 7.30 8.39
CA ALA A 165 4.83 6.71 9.26
C ALA A 165 5.41 6.29 10.62
N SER A 166 6.58 5.67 10.63
CA SER A 166 7.28 5.30 11.87
C SER A 166 7.65 6.53 12.71
N LEU A 167 8.15 7.60 12.08
CA LEU A 167 8.50 8.85 12.76
C LEU A 167 7.26 9.60 13.31
N VAL A 168 6.12 9.53 12.61
CA VAL A 168 4.84 10.06 13.10
C VAL A 168 4.37 9.27 14.32
N GLN A 169 4.47 7.94 14.27
CA GLN A 169 4.11 7.07 15.39
C GLN A 169 4.97 7.32 16.63
N GLN A 170 6.25 7.65 16.43
CA GLN A 170 7.17 8.04 17.51
C GLN A 170 6.96 9.49 18.01
N HIS A 171 5.98 10.22 17.47
CA HIS A 171 5.69 11.63 17.75
C HIS A 171 6.88 12.58 17.50
N ILE A 172 7.84 12.17 16.65
CA ILE A 172 9.03 12.96 16.29
C ILE A 172 8.66 14.00 15.23
N ILE A 173 7.80 13.62 14.29
CA ILE A 173 7.33 14.48 13.21
C ILE A 173 5.80 14.57 13.21
N THR A 174 5.29 15.64 12.63
CA THR A 174 3.87 15.81 12.34
C THR A 174 3.69 16.06 10.85
N LEU A 175 2.56 15.64 10.29
CA LEU A 175 2.24 15.86 8.89
C LEU A 175 1.30 17.05 8.79
N ALA A 176 1.76 18.10 8.11
CA ALA A 176 0.89 19.20 7.72
C ALA A 176 0.33 18.91 6.32
N ALA A 177 -0.96 19.20 6.14
CA ALA A 177 -1.51 19.33 4.80
C ALA A 177 -0.72 20.45 4.08
N PRO A 178 -0.40 20.28 2.78
CA PRO A 178 0.19 21.37 2.02
C PRO A 178 -0.77 22.55 2.15
N GLN A 179 -0.30 23.67 2.68
CA GLN A 179 -1.11 24.87 2.79
C GLN A 179 -1.60 25.17 1.37
N ARG A 180 -2.89 24.93 1.09
CA ARG A 180 -3.53 25.53 -0.07
C ARG A 180 -3.26 27.00 0.11
N SER A 181 -2.38 27.54 -0.73
CA SER A 181 -2.14 28.96 -0.82
C SER A 181 -3.53 29.57 -0.97
N SER A 182 -4.01 30.21 0.09
CA SER A 182 -5.09 31.17 0.02
C SER A 182 -4.56 32.36 -0.78
N THR A 183 -4.42 32.12 -2.08
CA THR A 183 -4.44 33.13 -3.14
C THR A 183 -5.80 32.96 -3.84
N ASP A 184 -6.85 32.94 -3.04
CA ASP A 184 -8.13 33.53 -3.41
C ASP A 184 -8.27 34.78 -2.55
N ALA A 185 -7.37 35.73 -2.80
CA ALA A 185 -7.46 37.07 -2.27
C ALA A 185 -7.67 38.00 -3.46
N ALA A 186 -8.85 38.59 -3.50
CA ALA A 186 -9.16 39.83 -4.19
C ALA A 186 -9.12 39.82 -5.72
N GLU A 187 -10.28 39.58 -6.33
CA GLU A 187 -10.76 40.48 -7.39
C GLU A 187 -12.26 40.73 -7.21
N ALA A 188 -12.59 41.80 -6.49
CA ALA A 188 -13.89 42.46 -6.55
C ALA A 188 -13.97 43.28 -7.85
N PRO A 189 -15.16 43.65 -8.36
CA PRO A 189 -15.75 44.85 -7.78
C PRO A 189 -17.27 44.81 -7.60
N ILE A 190 -17.66 45.63 -6.63
CA ILE A 190 -18.96 46.26 -6.46
C ILE A 190 -19.41 46.83 -7.81
N ARG A 191 -20.66 46.61 -8.20
CA ARG A 191 -21.35 47.53 -9.11
C ARG A 191 -22.84 47.58 -8.82
N GLU A 192 -23.26 48.82 -8.53
CA GLU A 192 -24.62 49.33 -8.39
C GLU A 192 -25.52 49.03 -9.61
#